data_AF-A0A8J4WF10-F1
#
_entry.id   AF-A0A8J4WF10-F1
#
_cell.length_a   1.000
_cell.length_b   1.000
_cell.length_c   1.000
_cell.angle_alpha   90.00
_cell.angle_beta   90.00
_cell.angle_gamma   90.00
#
_symmetry.space_group_name_H-M   'P 1'
#
loop_
_entity.id
_entity.type
_entity.pdbx_description
1 polymer ?
#
loop_
_entity_poly.entity_id
_entity_poly.type
_entity_poly.pdbx_seq_one_letter_code
_entity_poly.pdbx_strand_id
1 'polypeptide(L)'
;MTTQTTHEKFTNIRKRLDQLGYKQPLSLDCLPLVERLFCDLVWTTESLRKAKADLSSQLKLRSNVEDYIAPYKADNGRLVRENNELHKQLVLLRQESEEKFRSFKSEYRRLENESTDLKIFNTQCIEKLRNYESDARRMAEQIMTLQEKNFQAVVYTPGGQKKQLPFRRQRMDIDSLFPRADIYVKTSGDNFPKSKHVVEPEVSHACYSIVLPLTVYLLNCFVIVSVCLLFPTDWFITFRALRTARLYVKCSVLYY
;
A
#
# COMPACT_ATOMS: atom_id res chain seq x y z
N MET A 1 66.38 -42.57 -35.24
CA MET A 1 65.69 -43.78 -35.74
C MET A 1 66.58 -44.98 -35.43
N THR A 2 66.38 -45.61 -34.28
CA THR A 2 67.17 -46.77 -33.84
C THR A 2 66.54 -48.04 -34.42
N THR A 3 67.23 -48.69 -35.35
CA THR A 3 66.90 -50.02 -35.85
C THR A 3 67.17 -51.04 -34.75
N GLN A 4 66.24 -51.20 -33.80
CA GLN A 4 66.23 -52.38 -32.93
C GLN A 4 66.22 -53.63 -33.80
N THR A 5 67.08 -54.60 -33.48
CA THR A 5 67.12 -55.87 -34.21
C THR A 5 65.76 -56.55 -34.08
N THR A 6 65.27 -57.18 -35.14
CA THR A 6 63.96 -57.88 -35.17
C THR A 6 63.83 -58.87 -34.01
N HIS A 7 64.95 -59.47 -33.59
CA HIS A 7 65.06 -60.36 -32.45
C HIS A 7 64.84 -59.66 -31.09
N GLU A 8 65.33 -58.43 -30.90
CA GLU A 8 65.06 -57.63 -29.69
C GLU A 8 63.59 -57.24 -29.58
N LYS A 9 62.94 -56.88 -30.70
CA LYS A 9 61.50 -56.58 -30.72
C LYS A 9 60.67 -57.82 -30.42
N PHE A 10 61.04 -58.96 -30.99
CA PHE A 10 60.40 -60.24 -30.74
C PHE A 10 60.46 -60.62 -29.26
N THR A 11 61.65 -60.56 -28.65
CA THR A 11 61.82 -60.88 -27.23
C THR A 11 61.07 -59.91 -26.30
N ASN A 12 61.01 -58.62 -26.65
CA ASN A 12 60.25 -57.63 -25.87
C ASN A 12 58.74 -57.85 -25.93
N ILE A 13 58.18 -58.07 -27.11
CA ILE A 13 56.75 -58.36 -27.29
C ILE A 13 56.40 -59.70 -26.63
N ARG A 14 57.26 -60.71 -26.77
CA ARG A 14 57.06 -62.01 -26.13
C ARG A 14 56.97 -61.89 -24.61
N LYS A 15 57.93 -61.18 -23.98
CA LYS A 15 57.91 -60.93 -22.53
C LYS A 15 56.62 -60.23 -22.08
N ARG A 16 56.16 -59.23 -22.84
CA ARG A 16 54.92 -58.49 -22.54
C ARG A 16 53.66 -59.35 -22.68
N LEU A 17 53.59 -60.18 -23.73
CA LEU A 17 52.49 -61.13 -23.92
C LEU A 17 52.49 -62.23 -22.84
N ASP A 18 53.67 -62.72 -22.45
CA ASP A 18 53.83 -63.71 -21.37
C ASP A 18 53.38 -63.14 -20.01
N GLN A 19 53.68 -61.87 -19.73
CA GLN A 19 53.20 -61.17 -18.53
C GLN A 19 51.67 -61.05 -18.48
N LEU A 20 51.02 -60.98 -19.64
CA LEU A 20 49.56 -60.98 -19.77
C LEU A 20 48.96 -62.40 -19.85
N GLY A 21 49.80 -63.45 -19.81
CA GLY A 21 49.38 -64.85 -19.83
C GLY A 21 49.19 -65.45 -21.22
N TYR A 22 49.51 -64.72 -22.29
CA TYR A 22 49.42 -65.23 -23.67
C TYR A 22 50.66 -66.07 -24.01
N LYS A 23 50.57 -67.38 -23.73
CA LYS A 23 51.71 -68.30 -23.87
C LYS A 23 51.85 -68.96 -25.24
N GLN A 24 50.96 -68.69 -26.19
CA GLN A 24 50.96 -69.30 -27.53
C GLN A 24 52.25 -68.98 -28.32
N PRO A 25 52.78 -69.94 -29.11
CA PRO A 25 53.97 -69.70 -29.92
C PRO A 25 53.70 -68.66 -31.01
N LEU A 26 54.67 -67.77 -31.25
CA LEU A 26 54.55 -66.65 -32.19
C LEU A 26 55.57 -66.76 -33.32
N SER A 27 55.11 -66.69 -34.57
CA SER A 27 55.97 -66.65 -35.76
C SER A 27 56.55 -65.25 -36.01
N LEU A 28 57.76 -65.19 -36.58
CA LEU A 28 58.46 -63.93 -36.88
C LEU A 28 57.70 -63.05 -37.89
N ASP A 29 56.97 -63.64 -38.84
CA ASP A 29 56.25 -62.91 -39.90
C ASP A 29 55.07 -62.09 -39.37
N CYS A 30 54.46 -62.54 -38.26
CA CYS A 30 53.32 -61.88 -37.65
C CYS A 30 53.72 -60.75 -36.69
N LEU A 31 55.03 -60.62 -36.39
CA LEU A 31 55.55 -59.72 -35.37
C LEU A 31 55.16 -58.24 -35.57
N PRO A 32 55.27 -57.63 -36.77
CA PRO A 32 54.96 -56.21 -36.96
C PRO A 32 53.47 -55.89 -36.74
N LEU A 33 52.58 -56.83 -37.06
CA LEU A 33 51.13 -56.67 -36.87
C LEU A 33 50.77 -56.77 -35.38
N VAL A 34 51.32 -57.77 -34.69
CA VAL A 34 51.10 -57.98 -33.26
C VAL A 34 51.64 -56.81 -32.45
N GLU A 35 52.78 -56.23 -32.84
CA GLU A 35 53.33 -55.01 -32.23
C GLU A 35 52.33 -53.84 -32.29
N ARG A 36 51.76 -53.59 -33.47
CA ARG A 36 50.78 -52.50 -33.66
C ARG A 36 49.50 -52.75 -32.85
N LEU A 37 48.92 -53.94 -32.95
CA LEU A 37 47.70 -54.30 -32.22
C LEU A 37 47.91 -54.22 -30.70
N PHE A 38 49.09 -54.63 -30.22
CA PHE A 38 49.44 -54.52 -28.81
C PHE A 38 49.53 -53.07 -28.36
N CYS A 39 50.19 -52.21 -29.15
CA CYS A 39 50.25 -50.78 -28.90
C CYS A 39 48.86 -50.14 -28.87
N ASP A 40 47.98 -50.49 -29.82
CA ASP A 40 46.62 -49.97 -29.88
C ASP A 40 45.78 -50.44 -28.67
N LEU A 41 45.95 -51.69 -28.23
CA LEU A 41 45.27 -52.21 -27.05
C LEU A 41 45.71 -51.51 -25.76
N VAL A 42 47.02 -51.33 -25.58
CA VAL A 42 47.57 -50.58 -24.44
C VAL A 42 47.10 -49.12 -24.48
N TRP A 43 47.09 -48.49 -25.66
CA TRP A 43 46.64 -47.11 -25.82
C TRP A 43 45.15 -46.94 -25.51
N THR A 44 44.30 -47.80 -26.07
CA THR A 44 42.85 -47.75 -25.84
C THR A 44 42.48 -48.03 -24.39
N THR A 45 43.14 -48.99 -23.73
CA THR A 45 42.90 -49.29 -22.32
C THR A 45 43.35 -48.15 -21.40
N GLU A 46 44.50 -47.54 -21.66
CA GLU A 46 44.97 -46.39 -20.88
C GLU A 46 44.11 -45.14 -21.12
N SER A 47 43.71 -44.89 -22.37
CA SER A 47 42.78 -43.82 -22.72
C SER A 47 41.42 -44.00 -22.04
N LEU A 48 40.87 -45.22 -22.03
CA LEU A 48 39.64 -45.54 -21.33
C LEU A 48 39.78 -45.35 -19.81
N ARG A 49 40.90 -45.78 -19.23
CA ARG A 49 41.20 -45.60 -17.80
C ARG A 49 41.24 -44.11 -17.44
N LYS A 50 41.89 -43.29 -18.26
CA LYS A 50 41.94 -41.83 -18.12
C LYS A 50 40.54 -41.21 -18.23
N ALA A 51 39.79 -41.54 -19.27
CA ALA A 51 38.42 -41.03 -19.47
C ALA A 51 37.49 -41.39 -18.28
N LYS A 52 37.63 -42.60 -17.73
CA LYS A 52 36.88 -43.02 -16.54
C LYS A 52 37.26 -42.23 -15.29
N ALA A 53 38.55 -41.94 -15.09
CA ALA A 53 39.03 -41.13 -13.99
C ALA A 53 38.52 -39.67 -14.10
N ASP A 54 38.58 -39.10 -15.29
CA ASP A 54 38.10 -37.76 -15.58
C ASP A 54 36.58 -37.65 -15.35
N LEU A 55 35.80 -38.63 -15.82
CA LEU A 55 34.35 -38.69 -15.58
C LEU A 55 34.03 -38.77 -14.08
N SER A 56 34.77 -39.59 -13.32
CA SER A 56 34.60 -39.70 -11.86
C SER A 56 34.92 -38.38 -11.16
N SER A 57 35.97 -37.67 -11.60
CA SER A 57 36.32 -36.34 -11.09
C SER A 57 35.24 -35.31 -11.39
N GLN A 58 34.73 -35.28 -12.63
CA GLN A 58 33.65 -34.39 -13.04
C GLN A 58 32.36 -34.65 -12.26
N LEU A 59 32.01 -35.91 -12.00
CA LEU A 59 30.84 -36.27 -11.21
C LEU A 59 30.94 -35.73 -9.78
N LYS A 60 32.12 -35.85 -9.15
CA LYS A 60 32.38 -35.31 -7.82
C LYS A 60 32.27 -33.79 -7.81
N LEU A 61 32.86 -33.11 -8.80
CA LEU A 61 32.76 -31.66 -8.92
C LEU A 61 31.31 -31.21 -9.09
N ARG A 62 30.53 -31.89 -9.94
CA ARG A 62 29.10 -31.62 -10.12
C ARG A 62 28.31 -31.82 -8.82
N SER A 63 28.58 -32.89 -8.08
CA SER A 63 27.95 -33.15 -6.77
C SER A 63 28.24 -32.00 -5.80
N ASN A 64 29.52 -31.63 -5.65
CA ASN A 64 29.92 -30.54 -4.76
C ASN A 64 29.25 -29.22 -5.15
N VAL A 65 29.20 -28.90 -6.44
CA VAL A 65 28.52 -27.70 -6.94
C VAL A 65 27.03 -27.73 -6.62
N GLU A 66 26.36 -28.87 -6.77
CA GLU A 66 24.94 -29.00 -6.39
C GLU A 66 24.74 -28.81 -4.88
N ASP A 67 25.64 -29.33 -4.04
CA ASP A 67 25.61 -29.14 -2.59
C ASP A 67 25.76 -27.65 -2.20
N TYR A 68 26.61 -26.90 -2.92
CA TYR A 68 26.75 -25.46 -2.73
C TYR A 68 25.55 -24.66 -3.22
N ILE A 69 24.89 -25.08 -4.31
CA ILE A 69 23.77 -24.36 -4.93
C ILE A 69 22.44 -24.67 -4.22
N ALA A 70 22.26 -25.88 -3.68
CA ALA A 70 21.05 -26.33 -3.00
C ALA A 70 20.51 -25.33 -1.95
N PRO A 71 21.30 -24.78 -1.01
CA PRO A 71 20.80 -23.82 -0.03
C PRO A 71 20.29 -22.53 -0.66
N TYR A 72 20.94 -22.05 -1.72
CA TYR A 72 20.49 -20.84 -2.44
C TYR A 72 19.20 -21.09 -3.21
N LYS A 73 19.03 -22.26 -3.83
CA LYS A 73 17.75 -22.64 -4.48
C LYS A 73 16.61 -22.69 -3.45
N ALA A 74 16.87 -23.30 -2.29
CA ALA A 74 15.88 -23.39 -1.21
C ALA A 74 15.52 -22.00 -0.65
N ASP A 75 16.52 -21.15 -0.40
CA ASP A 75 16.31 -19.80 0.13
C ASP A 75 15.59 -18.89 -0.89
N ASN A 76 16.01 -18.92 -2.16
CA ASN A 76 15.30 -18.20 -3.23
C ASN A 76 13.85 -18.68 -3.35
N GLY A 77 13.60 -19.99 -3.27
CA GLY A 77 12.23 -20.52 -3.27
C GLY A 77 11.40 -20.00 -2.09
N ARG A 78 12.01 -19.87 -0.90
CA ARG A 78 11.36 -19.27 0.28
C ARG A 78 11.07 -17.78 0.08
N LEU A 79 12.07 -17.01 -0.35
CA LEU A 79 11.96 -15.57 -0.58
C LEU A 79 10.91 -15.23 -1.64
N VAL A 80 10.82 -16.01 -2.71
CA VAL A 80 9.79 -15.82 -3.75
C VAL A 80 8.39 -16.05 -3.18
N ARG A 81 8.20 -17.07 -2.33
CA ARG A 81 6.89 -17.28 -1.67
C ARG A 81 6.52 -16.13 -0.75
N GLU A 82 7.46 -15.68 0.08
CA GLU A 82 7.26 -14.55 0.99
C GLU A 82 6.97 -13.26 0.21
N ASN A 83 7.73 -12.99 -0.86
CA ASN A 83 7.52 -11.81 -1.70
C ASN A 83 6.14 -11.80 -2.35
N ASN A 84 5.71 -12.95 -2.88
CA ASN A 84 4.38 -13.09 -3.49
C ASN A 84 3.26 -12.90 -2.44
N GLU A 85 3.46 -13.41 -1.23
CA GLU A 85 2.49 -13.26 -0.14
C GLU A 85 2.39 -11.81 0.33
N LEU A 86 3.53 -11.16 0.57
CA LEU A 86 3.59 -9.73 0.91
C LEU A 86 2.96 -8.88 -0.19
N HIS A 87 3.21 -9.20 -1.46
CA HIS A 87 2.59 -8.49 -2.58
C HIS A 87 1.07 -8.58 -2.55
N LYS A 88 0.50 -9.78 -2.30
CA LYS A 88 -0.95 -9.96 -2.15
C LYS A 88 -1.50 -9.15 -0.98
N GLN A 89 -0.83 -9.19 0.18
CA GLN A 89 -1.26 -8.45 1.37
C GLN A 89 -1.24 -6.94 1.13
N LEU A 90 -0.21 -6.42 0.45
CA LEU A 90 -0.12 -5.01 0.09
C LEU A 90 -1.25 -4.58 -0.86
N VAL A 91 -1.59 -5.41 -1.84
CA VAL A 91 -2.70 -5.13 -2.76
C VAL A 91 -4.02 -5.07 -2.00
N LEU A 92 -4.29 -6.03 -1.13
CA LEU A 92 -5.51 -6.07 -0.33
C LEU A 92 -5.61 -4.87 0.62
N LEU A 93 -4.54 -4.56 1.36
CA LEU A 93 -4.50 -3.45 2.29
C LEU A 93 -4.68 -2.10 1.57
N ARG A 94 -4.10 -1.96 0.37
CA ARG A 94 -4.30 -0.80 -0.48
C ARG A 94 -5.76 -0.66 -0.90
N GLN A 95 -6.38 -1.75 -1.35
CA GLN A 95 -7.79 -1.73 -1.76
C GLN A 95 -8.72 -1.36 -0.60
N GLU A 96 -8.52 -1.98 0.57
CA GLU A 96 -9.30 -1.71 1.77
C GLU A 96 -9.14 -0.27 2.26
N SER A 97 -7.91 0.27 2.25
CA SER A 97 -7.66 1.66 2.63
C SER A 97 -8.26 2.66 1.63
N GLU A 98 -8.16 2.39 0.33
CA GLU A 98 -8.79 3.21 -0.71
C GLU A 98 -10.32 3.21 -0.58
N GLU A 99 -10.93 2.06 -0.27
CA GLU A 99 -12.37 1.95 -0.05
C GLU A 99 -12.82 2.72 1.20
N LYS A 100 -12.14 2.53 2.34
CA LYS A 100 -12.41 3.30 3.57
C LYS A 100 -12.25 4.79 3.34
N PHE A 101 -11.21 5.21 2.62
CA PHE A 101 -10.98 6.62 2.29
C PHE A 101 -12.12 7.19 1.43
N ARG A 102 -12.60 6.45 0.43
CA ARG A 102 -13.75 6.88 -0.39
C ARG A 102 -15.02 7.00 0.45
N SER A 103 -15.28 6.03 1.33
CA SER A 103 -16.42 6.05 2.25
C SER A 103 -16.38 7.26 3.18
N PHE A 104 -15.26 7.48 3.87
CA PHE A 104 -15.10 8.65 4.76
C PHE A 104 -15.20 9.97 4.01
N LYS A 105 -14.64 10.07 2.80
CA LYS A 105 -14.77 11.27 1.98
C LYS A 105 -16.22 11.55 1.57
N SER A 106 -17.00 10.51 1.31
CA SER A 106 -18.43 10.63 1.02
C SER A 106 -19.21 11.12 2.24
N GLU A 107 -18.99 10.50 3.40
CA GLU A 107 -19.65 10.93 4.65
C GLU A 107 -19.25 12.34 5.06
N TYR A 108 -17.98 12.71 4.90
CA TYR A 108 -17.53 14.07 5.15
C TYR A 108 -18.29 15.09 4.30
N ARG A 109 -18.42 14.86 2.99
CA ARG A 109 -19.19 15.75 2.11
C ARG A 109 -20.66 15.82 2.48
N ARG A 110 -21.25 14.69 2.89
CA ARG A 110 -22.65 14.65 3.35
C ARG A 110 -22.83 15.52 4.59
N LEU A 111 -21.97 15.35 5.60
CA LEU A 111 -22.02 16.13 6.84
C LEU A 111 -21.68 17.61 6.61
N GLU A 112 -20.78 17.91 5.68
CA GLU A 112 -20.46 19.28 5.28
C GLU A 112 -21.68 19.97 4.68
N ASN A 113 -22.37 19.33 3.74
CA ASN A 113 -23.61 19.84 3.15
C ASN A 113 -24.70 20.05 4.21
N GLU A 114 -24.91 19.06 5.09
CA GLU A 114 -25.88 19.17 6.20
C GLU A 114 -25.53 20.34 7.14
N SER A 115 -24.24 20.52 7.45
CA SER A 115 -23.78 21.66 8.25
C SER A 115 -24.05 22.99 7.54
N THR A 116 -23.83 23.07 6.23
CA THR A 116 -24.13 24.29 5.46
C THR A 116 -25.63 24.58 5.44
N ASP A 117 -26.47 23.57 5.24
CA ASP A 117 -27.93 23.71 5.23
C ASP A 117 -28.45 24.18 6.59
N LEU A 118 -27.94 23.59 7.68
CA LEU A 118 -28.29 23.99 9.04
C LEU A 118 -27.85 25.43 9.36
N LYS A 119 -26.67 25.86 8.89
CA LYS A 119 -26.22 27.24 9.05
C LYS A 119 -27.15 28.21 8.32
N ILE A 120 -27.49 27.91 7.07
CA ILE A 120 -28.42 28.73 6.27
C ILE A 120 -29.78 28.81 6.97
N PHE A 121 -30.33 27.68 7.41
CA PHE A 121 -31.60 27.63 8.13
C PHE A 121 -31.56 28.43 9.44
N ASN A 122 -30.47 28.31 10.21
CA ASN A 122 -30.27 29.05 11.44
C ASN A 122 -30.27 30.56 11.18
N THR A 123 -29.53 31.02 10.17
CA THR A 123 -29.52 32.42 9.74
C THR A 123 -30.92 32.92 9.38
N GLN A 124 -31.68 32.14 8.59
CA GLN A 124 -33.06 32.49 8.23
C GLN A 124 -33.98 32.59 9.46
N CYS A 125 -33.84 31.68 10.42
CA CYS A 125 -34.61 31.71 11.66
C CYS A 125 -34.29 32.95 12.50
N ILE A 126 -33.01 33.33 12.60
CA ILE A 126 -32.58 34.55 13.29
C ILE A 126 -33.17 35.80 12.61
N GLU A 127 -33.14 35.87 11.28
CA GLU A 127 -33.73 37.00 10.54
C GLU A 127 -35.24 37.11 10.76
N LYS A 128 -35.96 35.98 10.69
CA LYS A 128 -37.40 35.95 10.99
C LYS A 128 -37.69 36.42 12.42
N LEU A 129 -36.90 35.97 13.39
CA LEU A 129 -37.05 36.39 14.78
C LEU A 129 -36.84 37.90 14.94
N ARG A 130 -35.80 38.46 14.31
CA ARG A 130 -35.54 39.91 14.30
C ARG A 130 -36.70 40.71 13.69
N ASN A 131 -37.31 40.20 12.62
CA ASN A 131 -38.47 40.83 12.00
C ASN A 131 -39.68 40.83 12.96
N TYR A 132 -39.98 39.70 13.60
CA TYR A 132 -41.05 39.62 14.59
C TYR A 132 -40.80 40.51 15.81
N GLU A 133 -39.57 40.60 16.31
CA GLU A 133 -39.21 41.53 17.38
C GLU A 133 -39.41 42.99 16.97
N SER A 134 -39.04 43.34 15.73
CA SER A 134 -39.25 44.69 15.18
C SER A 134 -40.74 45.03 15.05
N ASP A 135 -41.54 44.10 14.53
CA ASP A 135 -42.98 44.26 14.42
C ASP A 135 -43.65 44.37 15.79
N ALA A 136 -43.24 43.55 16.76
CA ALA A 136 -43.73 43.62 18.13
C ALA A 136 -43.41 44.98 18.78
N ARG A 137 -42.20 45.51 18.57
CA ARG A 137 -41.83 46.87 19.02
C ARG A 137 -42.72 47.93 18.38
N ARG A 138 -42.91 47.88 17.06
CA ARG A 138 -43.78 48.83 16.33
C ARG A 138 -45.23 48.78 16.80
N MET A 139 -45.78 47.58 17.02
CA MET A 139 -47.14 47.42 17.54
C MET A 139 -47.25 47.99 18.96
N ALA A 140 -46.25 47.75 19.82
CA ALA A 140 -46.22 48.32 21.16
C ALA A 140 -46.18 49.85 21.14
N GLU A 141 -45.35 50.45 20.28
CA GLU A 141 -45.29 51.91 20.08
C GLU A 141 -46.62 52.49 19.57
N GLN A 142 -47.27 51.80 18.63
CA GLN A 142 -48.60 52.19 18.14
C GLN A 142 -49.65 52.14 19.25
N ILE A 143 -49.64 51.08 20.08
CA ILE A 143 -50.54 50.97 21.23
C ILE A 143 -50.32 52.15 22.19
N MET A 144 -49.07 52.48 22.52
CA MET A 144 -48.76 53.61 23.41
C MET A 144 -49.25 54.94 22.82
N THR A 145 -49.02 55.17 21.53
CA THR A 145 -49.48 56.38 20.82
C THR A 145 -51.02 56.49 20.83
N LEU A 146 -51.71 55.37 20.59
CA LEU A 146 -53.18 55.33 20.61
C LEU A 146 -53.72 55.53 22.03
N GLN A 147 -53.07 54.96 23.04
CA GLN A 147 -53.40 55.19 24.44
C GLN A 147 -53.25 56.68 24.76
N GLU A 148 -52.14 57.32 24.40
CA GLU A 148 -51.93 58.77 24.60
C GLU A 148 -53.01 59.62 23.92
N LYS A 149 -53.35 59.33 22.67
CA LYS A 149 -54.44 60.02 21.95
C LYS A 149 -55.80 59.79 22.63
N ASN A 150 -56.06 58.58 23.15
CA ASN A 150 -57.27 58.27 23.90
C ASN A 150 -57.31 59.03 25.24
N PHE A 151 -56.16 59.19 25.93
CA PHE A 151 -56.06 60.00 27.15
C PHE A 151 -56.45 61.48 26.91
N GLN A 152 -56.22 61.99 25.70
CA GLN A 152 -56.53 63.36 25.31
C GLN A 152 -57.95 63.55 24.75
N ALA A 153 -58.66 62.46 24.42
CA ALA A 153 -60.00 62.53 23.82
C ALA A 153 -61.07 62.93 24.86
N VAL A 154 -61.48 64.21 24.85
CA VAL A 154 -62.60 64.72 25.65
C VAL A 154 -63.93 64.42 24.94
N VAL A 155 -64.77 63.57 25.54
CA VAL A 155 -66.11 63.29 25.03
C VAL A 155 -67.02 64.49 25.33
N TYR A 156 -67.39 65.25 24.30
CA TYR A 156 -68.50 66.20 24.40
C TYR A 156 -69.82 65.43 24.28
N THR A 157 -70.53 65.26 25.39
CA THR A 157 -71.93 64.84 25.35
C THR A 157 -72.80 66.03 24.89
N PRO A 158 -73.84 65.79 24.05
CA PRO A 158 -74.79 66.82 23.66
C PRO A 158 -75.59 67.22 24.91
N GLY A 159 -75.14 68.26 25.59
CA GLY A 159 -75.61 68.67 26.92
C GLY A 159 -74.66 69.60 27.68
N GLY A 160 -73.44 69.86 27.15
CA GLY A 160 -72.62 71.01 27.56
C GLY A 160 -71.91 70.90 28.91
N GLN A 161 -72.10 69.81 29.67
CA GLN A 161 -71.36 69.61 30.92
C GLN A 161 -70.13 68.74 30.69
N LYS A 162 -68.94 69.34 30.83
CA LYS A 162 -67.65 68.65 30.86
C LYS A 162 -67.58 67.74 32.09
N LYS A 163 -68.04 66.50 31.99
CA LYS A 163 -67.78 65.48 33.01
C LYS A 163 -66.48 64.75 32.67
N GLN A 164 -65.48 64.88 33.53
CA GLN A 164 -64.26 64.09 33.46
C GLN A 164 -64.63 62.65 33.81
N LEU A 165 -64.87 61.82 32.79
CA LEU A 165 -65.13 60.39 32.99
C LEU A 165 -63.85 59.74 33.53
N PRO A 166 -63.89 59.00 34.66
CA PRO A 166 -62.73 58.30 35.17
C PRO A 166 -62.26 57.27 34.13
N PHE A 167 -60.94 57.23 33.88
CA PHE A 167 -60.31 56.31 32.94
C PHE A 167 -60.69 54.87 33.23
N ARG A 168 -61.63 54.32 32.46
CA ARG A 168 -61.83 52.88 32.40
C ARG A 168 -60.70 52.31 31.56
N ARG A 169 -59.63 51.84 32.21
CA ARG A 169 -58.65 50.96 31.54
C ARG A 169 -59.45 49.83 30.91
N GLN A 170 -59.57 49.82 29.59
CA GLN A 170 -60.16 48.71 28.86
C GLN A 170 -59.21 47.53 29.11
N ARG A 171 -59.54 46.70 30.11
CA ARG A 171 -58.82 45.45 30.34
C ARG A 171 -59.35 44.48 29.29
N MET A 172 -58.47 44.06 28.38
CA MET A 172 -58.71 42.80 27.69
C MET A 172 -58.42 41.71 28.71
N ASP A 173 -59.47 41.04 29.17
CA ASP A 173 -59.33 39.74 29.81
C ASP A 173 -58.90 38.77 28.71
N ILE A 174 -57.69 38.23 28.84
CA ILE A 174 -57.18 37.22 27.92
C ILE A 174 -57.63 35.87 28.49
N ASP A 175 -58.66 35.27 27.89
CA ASP A 175 -59.18 33.97 28.32
C ASP A 175 -58.23 32.79 28.01
N SER A 176 -57.12 33.01 27.29
CA SER A 176 -56.05 32.03 27.11
C SER A 176 -54.83 32.66 26.44
N LEU A 177 -53.63 32.45 26.99
CA LEU A 177 -52.35 32.91 26.41
C LEU A 177 -51.89 32.06 25.21
N PHE A 178 -52.64 31.02 24.86
CA PHE A 178 -52.30 30.10 23.78
C PHE A 178 -53.52 29.87 22.88
N PRO A 179 -53.36 29.88 21.54
CA PRO A 179 -54.34 29.27 20.65
C PRO A 179 -54.55 27.83 21.10
N ARG A 180 -55.82 27.37 21.23
CA ARG A 180 -56.12 25.96 21.51
C ARG A 180 -55.45 25.12 20.42
N ALA A 181 -54.36 24.44 20.78
CA ALA A 181 -53.80 23.41 19.94
C ALA A 181 -54.78 22.24 19.97
N ASP A 182 -55.51 22.02 18.88
CA ASP A 182 -56.15 20.74 18.66
C ASP A 182 -55.04 19.70 18.60
N ILE A 183 -54.97 18.89 19.65
CA ILE A 183 -54.00 17.82 19.82
C ILE A 183 -54.31 16.74 18.76
N TYR A 184 -53.70 16.85 17.59
CA TYR A 184 -53.42 15.67 16.78
C TYR A 184 -52.12 15.05 17.27
N VAL A 185 -52.26 14.09 18.19
CA VAL A 185 -51.18 13.16 18.53
C VAL A 185 -50.79 12.43 17.25
N LYS A 186 -49.64 12.79 16.68
CA LYS A 186 -48.82 11.86 15.91
C LYS A 186 -47.51 11.68 16.65
N THR A 187 -47.39 10.49 17.21
CA THR A 187 -46.16 9.90 17.73
C THR A 187 -45.08 9.87 16.65
N SER A 188 -43.99 10.58 16.88
CA SER A 188 -42.67 10.25 16.34
C SER A 188 -41.65 10.99 17.20
N GLY A 189 -40.88 10.22 17.95
CA GLY A 189 -39.95 10.72 18.95
C GLY A 189 -38.75 11.40 18.32
N ASP A 190 -38.35 12.53 18.89
CA ASP A 190 -37.07 13.16 18.65
C ASP A 190 -36.29 13.23 19.96
N ASN A 191 -35.24 12.40 20.02
CA ASN A 191 -34.15 12.53 20.98
C ASN A 191 -33.34 13.78 20.61
N PHE A 192 -33.34 14.80 21.47
CA PHE A 192 -32.37 15.88 21.42
C PHE A 192 -30.99 15.39 21.89
N PRO A 193 -29.91 15.50 21.11
CA PRO A 193 -28.57 15.40 21.68
C PRO A 193 -28.15 16.77 22.24
N LYS A 194 -27.72 16.76 23.50
CA LYS A 194 -27.06 17.88 24.17
C LYS A 194 -25.73 18.18 23.47
N SER A 195 -25.61 19.41 22.95
CA SER A 195 -24.33 19.99 22.53
C SER A 195 -23.49 20.39 23.74
N LYS A 196 -22.38 19.68 23.96
CA LYS A 196 -21.16 20.22 24.57
C LYS A 196 -19.97 19.55 23.89
N HIS A 197 -19.25 20.28 23.06
CA HIS A 197 -17.79 20.26 22.99
C HIS A 197 -17.32 21.37 22.04
N VAL A 198 -16.73 22.40 22.64
CA VAL A 198 -15.78 23.28 21.95
C VAL A 198 -14.50 22.46 21.82
N VAL A 199 -14.04 22.23 20.59
CA VAL A 199 -12.72 21.65 20.31
C VAL A 199 -11.99 22.66 19.45
N GLU A 200 -10.93 23.22 20.03
CA GLU A 200 -9.93 24.03 19.32
C GLU A 200 -9.26 23.21 18.20
N PRO A 201 -8.78 23.85 17.12
CA PRO A 201 -8.04 23.15 16.09
C PRO A 201 -6.58 22.98 16.52
N GLU A 202 -6.21 21.80 17.02
CA GLU A 202 -4.81 21.38 16.99
C GLU A 202 -4.42 21.03 15.55
N VAL A 203 -3.49 21.81 15.01
CA VAL A 203 -2.85 21.60 13.72
C VAL A 203 -2.01 20.32 13.80
N SER A 204 -2.55 19.22 13.27
CA SER A 204 -1.82 17.95 13.16
C SER A 204 -0.66 18.07 12.18
N HIS A 205 0.54 18.19 12.74
CA HIS A 205 1.87 18.13 12.12
C HIS A 205 2.24 16.74 11.53
N ALA A 206 1.27 15.90 11.15
CA ALA A 206 1.51 14.52 10.74
C ALA A 206 1.63 14.31 9.21
N CYS A 207 1.38 15.34 8.39
CA CYS A 207 1.34 15.15 6.94
C CYS A 207 2.72 15.25 6.24
N TYR A 208 3.79 15.63 6.96
CA TYR A 208 5.11 15.82 6.36
C TYR A 208 6.02 14.58 6.36
N SER A 209 5.68 13.50 7.07
CA SER A 209 6.56 12.32 7.18
C SER A 209 6.33 11.24 6.10
N ILE A 210 5.24 11.30 5.33
CA ILE A 210 4.88 10.23 4.36
C ILE A 210 5.13 10.66 2.90
N VAL A 211 5.27 11.95 2.62
CA VAL A 211 5.46 12.46 1.25
C VAL A 211 6.92 12.36 0.78
N LEU A 212 7.89 12.45 1.70
CA LEU A 212 9.32 12.30 1.41
C LEU A 212 9.77 10.88 0.99
N PRO A 213 9.24 9.76 1.53
CA PRO A 213 9.69 8.44 1.09
C PRO A 213 9.13 8.02 -0.28
N LEU A 214 7.96 8.50 -0.71
CA LEU A 214 7.36 8.07 -1.98
C LEU A 214 8.10 8.62 -3.21
N THR A 215 8.61 9.86 -3.13
CA THR A 215 9.35 10.47 -4.26
C THR A 215 10.73 9.84 -4.44
N VAL A 216 11.39 9.42 -3.36
CA VAL A 216 12.68 8.73 -3.37
C VAL A 216 12.56 7.31 -3.94
N TYR A 217 11.47 6.60 -3.65
CA TYR A 217 11.22 5.27 -4.24
C TYR A 217 10.96 5.34 -5.75
N LEU A 218 10.17 6.32 -6.20
CA LEU A 218 9.84 6.47 -7.62
C LEU A 218 11.05 6.92 -8.46
N LEU A 219 11.90 7.81 -7.95
CA LEU A 219 13.14 8.17 -8.65
C LEU A 219 14.12 6.99 -8.77
N ASN A 220 14.25 6.17 -7.72
CA ASN A 220 15.15 5.03 -7.73
C ASN A 220 14.67 3.90 -8.67
N CYS A 221 13.36 3.66 -8.76
CA CYS A 221 12.81 2.73 -9.74
C CYS A 221 13.06 3.20 -11.18
N PHE A 222 12.97 4.50 -11.46
CA PHE A 222 13.21 5.05 -12.80
C PHE A 222 14.68 4.94 -13.25
N VAL A 223 15.62 5.13 -12.33
CA VAL A 223 17.07 4.97 -12.59
C VAL A 223 17.42 3.50 -12.85
N ILE A 224 16.86 2.56 -12.09
CA ILE A 224 17.12 1.13 -12.28
C ILE A 224 16.57 0.62 -13.63
N VAL A 225 15.36 1.05 -13.99
CA VAL A 225 14.76 0.67 -15.29
C VAL A 225 15.51 1.31 -16.46
N SER A 226 15.98 2.55 -16.32
CA SER A 226 16.76 3.23 -17.37
C SER A 226 18.16 2.62 -17.57
N VAL A 227 18.84 2.21 -16.50
CA VAL A 227 20.17 1.57 -16.60
C VAL A 227 20.08 0.17 -17.19
N CYS A 228 19.01 -0.59 -16.90
CA CYS A 228 18.78 -1.91 -17.50
C CYS A 228 18.42 -1.86 -19.00
N LEU A 229 17.84 -0.75 -19.49
CA LEU A 229 17.53 -0.58 -20.91
C LEU A 229 18.73 -0.12 -21.76
N LEU A 230 19.75 0.50 -21.14
CA LEU A 230 20.92 1.03 -21.87
C LEU A 230 22.11 0.06 -21.99
N PHE A 231 22.22 -0.97 -21.14
CA PHE A 231 23.35 -1.93 -21.18
C PHE A 231 22.90 -3.38 -20.92
N PRO A 232 22.51 -4.16 -21.95
CA PRO A 232 21.96 -5.50 -21.76
C PRO A 232 23.00 -6.58 -21.41
N THR A 233 24.30 -6.28 -21.45
CA THR A 233 25.36 -7.32 -21.47
C THR A 233 26.20 -7.43 -20.19
N ASP A 234 26.08 -6.51 -19.23
CA ASP A 234 26.94 -6.50 -18.03
C ASP A 234 26.19 -6.82 -16.73
N TRP A 235 25.99 -8.11 -16.48
CA TRP A 235 25.33 -8.66 -15.30
C TRP A 235 26.01 -8.25 -13.97
N PHE A 236 27.33 -8.00 -14.01
CA PHE A 236 28.13 -7.62 -12.84
C PHE A 236 27.78 -6.22 -12.30
N ILE A 237 27.41 -5.28 -13.16
CA ILE A 237 27.07 -3.90 -12.76
C ILE A 237 25.69 -3.89 -12.09
N THR A 238 24.72 -4.63 -12.65
CA THR A 238 23.39 -4.81 -12.04
C THR A 238 23.45 -5.47 -10.67
N PHE A 239 24.35 -6.45 -10.46
CA PHE A 239 24.47 -7.13 -9.16
C PHE A 239 25.09 -6.22 -8.09
N ARG A 240 26.06 -5.38 -8.48
CA ARG A 240 26.69 -4.41 -7.58
C ARG A 240 25.70 -3.32 -7.18
N ALA A 241 24.89 -2.83 -8.12
CA ALA A 241 23.82 -1.86 -7.87
C ALA A 241 22.71 -2.40 -6.95
N LEU A 242 22.33 -3.68 -7.11
CA LEU A 242 21.35 -4.33 -6.22
C LEU A 242 21.91 -4.48 -4.79
N ARG A 243 23.21 -4.70 -4.65
CA ARG A 243 23.88 -4.83 -3.35
C ARG A 243 23.98 -3.50 -2.61
N THR A 244 24.25 -2.38 -3.32
CA THR A 244 24.22 -1.03 -2.73
C THR A 244 22.79 -0.60 -2.35
N ALA A 245 21.78 -0.93 -3.15
CA ALA A 245 20.38 -0.67 -2.80
C ALA A 245 19.95 -1.44 -1.53
N ARG A 246 20.39 -2.68 -1.36
CA ARG A 246 20.10 -3.51 -0.16
C ARG A 246 20.79 -2.99 1.11
N LEU A 247 21.93 -2.33 0.98
CA LEU A 247 22.62 -1.66 2.10
C LEU A 247 21.93 -0.35 2.50
N TYR A 248 21.43 0.42 1.53
CA TYR A 248 20.71 1.66 1.82
C TYR A 248 19.37 1.41 2.53
N VAL A 249 18.62 0.38 2.14
CA VAL A 249 17.38 -0.03 2.84
C VAL A 249 17.68 -0.49 4.28
N LYS A 250 18.81 -1.14 4.52
CA LYS A 250 19.24 -1.52 5.88
C LYS A 250 19.66 -0.30 6.73
N CYS A 251 20.27 0.73 6.13
CA CYS A 251 20.63 1.95 6.84
C CYS A 251 19.42 2.82 7.18
N SER A 252 18.39 2.88 6.33
CA SER A 252 17.18 3.66 6.60
C SER A 252 16.28 3.05 7.68
N VAL A 253 16.33 1.73 7.90
CA VAL A 253 15.59 1.04 8.98
C VAL A 253 16.30 1.18 10.35
N LEU A 254 17.57 1.58 10.37
CA LEU A 254 18.36 1.78 11.59
C LEU A 254 18.36 3.24 12.10
N TYR A 255 17.70 4.15 11.40
CA TYR A 255 17.65 5.59 11.74
C TYR A 255 16.24 6.11 12.07
N TYR A 256 15.28 5.20 12.28
CA TYR A 256 13.94 5.48 12.81
C TYR A 256 13.71 4.68 14.10
#